data_AF-A0A0A2WCU9-F1
#
_entry.id   AF-A0A0A2WCU9-F1
#
_cell.length_a   1.000
_cell.length_b   1.000
_cell.length_c   1.000
_cell.angle_alpha   90.00
_cell.angle_beta   90.00
_cell.angle_gamma   90.00
#
_symmetry.space_group_name_H-M   'P 1'
#
loop_
_entity.id
_entity.type
_entity.pdbx_description
1 polymer ?
#
loop_
_entity_poly.entity_id
_entity_poly.type
_entity_poly.pdbx_seq_one_letter_code
_entity_poly.pdbx_strand_id
1 'polypeptide(L)'
;MEDKKRRSGGAKSSSKEAILPARRPADDDELRLEDTDDESEGEDGVILPEPTRAQAKVIDESATQQLAANPALDGAIPMAIFDIARKQAFYKPDVAERFFLMFATFRQLPVYPRIAQHVLDALTSQCPRDPATANCLVRQPIAGVSPLTADFPRGLREALPRLEEQLAATSDRAVLVKKTETWIDECLAVEGLDEAIKTVLEHTKSSLNEEAE
;
A
#
# COMPACT_ATOMS: atom_id res chain seq x y z
N MET A 1 2.29 -87.00 -11.45
CA MET A 1 2.42 -86.17 -10.23
C MET A 1 3.70 -85.39 -10.39
N GLU A 2 3.58 -84.20 -10.96
CA GLU A 2 4.69 -83.26 -11.16
C GLU A 2 4.27 -81.90 -10.61
N ASP A 3 5.15 -81.38 -9.78
CA ASP A 3 5.09 -80.12 -9.07
C ASP A 3 5.41 -78.92 -9.99
N LYS A 4 4.79 -77.77 -9.68
CA LYS A 4 5.44 -76.49 -9.29
C LYS A 4 4.99 -75.24 -10.08
N LYS A 5 5.04 -74.13 -9.32
CA LYS A 5 4.99 -72.68 -9.66
C LYS A 5 3.57 -72.07 -9.69
N ARG A 6 3.19 -71.01 -8.96
CA ARG A 6 3.84 -69.88 -8.21
C ARG A 6 2.82 -69.41 -7.14
N ARG A 7 3.19 -69.17 -5.87
CA ARG A 7 3.82 -67.98 -5.23
C ARG A 7 2.89 -66.77 -5.00
N SER A 8 2.98 -66.24 -3.77
CA SER A 8 2.37 -65.04 -3.13
C SER A 8 0.87 -65.14 -2.81
N GLY A 9 0.37 -64.98 -1.58
CA GLY A 9 0.95 -64.52 -0.32
C GLY A 9 0.15 -63.32 0.20
N GLY A 10 -0.62 -63.51 1.27
CA GLY A 10 -1.08 -62.41 2.14
C GLY A 10 -2.60 -62.25 2.27
N ALA A 11 -3.22 -63.02 3.16
CA ALA A 11 -4.48 -62.66 3.79
C ALA A 11 -4.23 -61.55 4.82
N LYS A 12 -4.93 -60.41 4.72
CA LYS A 12 -5.16 -59.50 5.84
C LYS A 12 -6.56 -58.85 5.74
N SER A 13 -7.41 -59.27 6.68
CA SER A 13 -8.29 -58.43 7.49
C SER A 13 -9.25 -57.48 6.78
N SER A 14 -10.48 -57.97 6.60
CA SER A 14 -11.70 -57.16 6.48
C SER A 14 -11.85 -56.22 7.68
N SER A 15 -11.84 -54.91 7.43
CA SER A 15 -12.60 -53.85 8.14
C SER A 15 -12.18 -52.50 7.58
N LYS A 16 -12.96 -51.92 6.69
CA LYS A 16 -12.95 -50.47 6.46
C LYS A 16 -14.40 -50.00 6.40
N GLU A 17 -14.80 -49.40 7.51
CA GLU A 17 -16.02 -48.63 7.67
C GLU A 17 -16.20 -47.67 6.49
N ALA A 18 -17.40 -47.70 5.93
CA ALA A 18 -17.87 -46.70 5.01
C ALA A 18 -17.89 -45.34 5.74
N ILE A 19 -17.00 -44.44 5.34
CA ILE A 19 -17.00 -43.06 5.80
C ILE A 19 -18.24 -42.41 5.19
N LEU A 20 -19.30 -42.33 5.99
CA LEU A 20 -20.45 -41.47 5.73
C LEU A 20 -19.91 -40.03 5.58
N PRO A 21 -20.26 -39.28 4.52
CA PRO A 21 -19.89 -37.88 4.45
C PRO A 21 -20.51 -37.16 5.64
N ALA A 22 -19.64 -36.56 6.46
CA ALA A 22 -20.05 -35.73 7.58
C ALA A 22 -21.12 -34.75 7.12
N ARG A 23 -22.24 -34.72 7.83
CA ARG A 23 -23.27 -33.68 7.69
C ARG A 23 -22.56 -32.33 7.69
N ARG A 24 -22.75 -31.56 6.62
CA ARG A 24 -22.35 -30.15 6.61
C ARG A 24 -22.98 -29.49 7.84
N PRO A 25 -22.22 -28.79 8.69
CA PRO A 25 -22.83 -27.89 9.66
C PRO A 25 -23.71 -26.91 8.88
N ALA A 26 -24.90 -26.64 9.42
CA ALA A 26 -25.88 -25.76 8.79
C ALA A 26 -25.22 -24.42 8.44
N ASP A 27 -25.38 -24.01 7.19
CA ASP A 27 -24.99 -22.69 6.69
C ASP A 27 -25.79 -21.62 7.44
N ASP A 28 -25.21 -21.07 8.50
CA ASP A 28 -25.76 -19.93 9.28
C ASP A 28 -24.90 -18.66 9.10
N ASP A 29 -23.90 -18.70 8.20
CA ASP A 29 -23.02 -17.57 7.85
C ASP A 29 -23.21 -17.11 6.37
N GLU A 30 -24.35 -17.43 5.75
CA GLU A 30 -24.77 -16.73 4.54
C GLU A 30 -25.33 -15.36 4.94
N LEU A 31 -24.59 -14.27 4.68
CA LEU A 31 -25.15 -12.92 4.61
C LEU A 31 -26.16 -12.90 3.45
N ARG A 32 -27.41 -13.29 3.73
CA ARG A 32 -28.55 -12.98 2.88
C ARG A 32 -28.72 -11.47 2.89
N LEU A 33 -28.32 -10.83 1.79
CA LEU A 33 -28.79 -9.49 1.49
C LEU A 33 -30.30 -9.62 1.28
N GLU A 34 -31.07 -9.19 2.28
CA GLU A 34 -32.50 -8.98 2.10
C GLU A 34 -32.63 -7.85 1.07
N ASP A 35 -33.28 -8.13 -0.06
CA ASP A 35 -33.74 -7.11 -1.00
C ASP A 35 -34.87 -6.34 -0.31
N THR A 36 -34.50 -5.44 0.59
CA THR A 36 -35.42 -4.53 1.26
C THR A 36 -35.69 -3.37 0.31
N ASP A 37 -36.64 -3.58 -0.61
CA ASP A 37 -37.39 -2.52 -1.31
C ASP A 37 -38.30 -1.82 -0.30
N ASP A 38 -37.71 -1.11 0.66
CA ASP A 38 -38.46 -0.23 1.56
C ASP A 38 -37.69 1.08 1.69
N GLU A 39 -38.21 2.12 1.02
CA GLU A 39 -37.76 3.50 1.17
C GLU A 39 -38.09 4.00 2.58
N SER A 40 -37.24 3.64 3.53
CA SER A 40 -37.19 4.29 4.83
C SER A 40 -36.23 5.48 4.74
N GLU A 41 -36.79 6.65 4.45
CA GLU A 41 -36.11 7.93 4.67
C GLU A 41 -35.70 8.06 6.15
N GLY A 42 -34.39 7.95 6.38
CA GLY A 42 -33.75 8.48 7.58
C GLY A 42 -32.83 7.48 8.29
N GLU A 43 -31.55 7.48 7.92
CA GLU A 43 -30.43 7.49 8.87
C GLU A 43 -29.11 7.71 8.09
N ASP A 44 -28.59 8.94 8.15
CA ASP A 44 -27.18 9.37 7.97
C ASP A 44 -26.24 8.53 7.09
N GLY A 45 -26.71 8.09 5.91
CA GLY A 45 -25.85 7.61 4.84
C GLY A 45 -25.04 8.80 4.33
N VAL A 46 -23.71 8.75 4.45
CA VAL A 46 -22.84 9.74 3.82
C VAL A 46 -23.12 9.70 2.32
N ILE A 47 -23.92 10.66 1.82
CA ILE A 47 -24.23 10.79 0.40
C ILE A 47 -22.90 11.13 -0.28
N LEU A 48 -22.25 10.11 -0.85
CA LEU A 48 -21.09 10.30 -1.69
C LEU A 48 -21.55 11.11 -2.91
N PRO A 49 -20.86 12.21 -3.26
CA PRO A 49 -21.24 13.00 -4.42
C PRO A 49 -21.19 12.13 -5.67
N GLU A 50 -22.28 12.13 -6.44
CA GLU A 50 -22.34 11.39 -7.69
C GLU A 50 -21.28 11.93 -8.66
N PRO A 51 -20.47 11.05 -9.27
CA PRO A 51 -19.48 11.49 -10.25
C PRO A 51 -20.19 12.12 -11.45
N THR A 52 -19.67 13.25 -11.91
CA THR A 52 -20.17 13.87 -13.14
C THR A 52 -19.99 12.89 -14.32
N ARG A 53 -20.83 12.99 -15.36
CA ARG A 53 -20.74 12.13 -16.56
C ARG A 53 -19.33 12.09 -17.17
N ALA A 54 -18.58 13.18 -17.08
CA ALA A 54 -17.20 13.27 -17.54
C ALA A 54 -16.24 12.41 -16.69
N GLN A 55 -16.43 12.36 -15.37
CA GLN A 55 -15.65 11.54 -14.44
C GLN A 55 -16.02 10.06 -14.55
N ALA A 56 -17.30 9.75 -14.70
CA ALA A 56 -17.79 8.38 -14.86
C ALA A 56 -17.23 7.70 -16.13
N LYS A 57 -17.07 8.45 -17.23
CA LYS A 57 -16.51 7.93 -18.49
C LYS A 57 -15.05 7.48 -18.39
N VAL A 58 -14.34 7.88 -17.33
CA VAL A 58 -12.94 7.49 -17.09
C VAL A 58 -12.83 6.10 -16.44
N ILE A 59 -13.94 5.60 -15.87
CA ILE A 59 -14.04 4.27 -15.28
C ILE A 59 -14.36 3.29 -16.43
N ASP A 60 -13.43 2.38 -16.70
CA ASP A 60 -13.56 1.38 -17.76
C ASP A 60 -14.20 0.10 -17.19
N GLU A 61 -15.35 -0.31 -17.73
CA GLU A 61 -16.05 -1.53 -17.31
C GLU A 61 -15.17 -2.78 -17.44
N SER A 62 -14.26 -2.82 -18.42
CA SER A 62 -13.33 -3.93 -18.58
C SER A 62 -12.28 -3.98 -17.47
N ALA A 63 -11.84 -2.81 -16.98
CA ALA A 63 -10.95 -2.73 -15.83
C ALA A 63 -11.65 -3.18 -14.54
N THR A 64 -12.94 -2.87 -14.38
CA THR A 64 -13.74 -3.34 -13.23
C THR A 64 -13.87 -4.86 -13.21
N GLN A 65 -14.10 -5.50 -14.36
CA GLN A 65 -14.17 -6.96 -14.46
C GLN A 65 -12.81 -7.63 -14.18
N GLN A 66 -11.71 -7.05 -14.66
CA GLN A 66 -10.35 -7.56 -14.38
C GLN A 66 -9.97 -7.40 -12.90
N LEU A 67 -10.40 -6.33 -12.25
CA LEU A 67 -10.22 -6.12 -10.82
C LEU A 67 -10.99 -7.15 -9.99
N ALA A 68 -12.22 -7.50 -10.39
CA ALA A 68 -13.03 -8.51 -9.71
C ALA A 68 -12.41 -9.92 -9.77
N ALA A 69 -11.62 -10.22 -10.80
CA ALA A 69 -10.94 -11.50 -10.98
C ALA A 69 -9.56 -11.58 -10.29
N ASN A 70 -9.06 -10.48 -9.71
CA ASN A 70 -7.71 -10.39 -9.16
C ASN A 70 -7.68 -10.83 -7.67
N PRO A 71 -6.70 -11.65 -7.24
CA PRO A 71 -6.52 -11.96 -5.82
C PRO A 71 -6.50 -10.71 -4.92
N ALA A 72 -7.25 -10.77 -3.82
CA ALA A 72 -7.43 -9.62 -2.91
C ALA A 72 -6.12 -9.06 -2.31
N LEU A 73 -5.06 -9.87 -2.26
CA LEU A 73 -3.78 -9.51 -1.64
C LEU A 73 -2.78 -8.82 -2.59
N ASP A 74 -3.12 -8.66 -3.87
CA ASP A 74 -2.19 -8.14 -4.88
C ASP A 74 -2.16 -6.61 -4.97
N GLY A 75 -3.06 -5.91 -4.27
CA GLY A 75 -3.11 -4.45 -4.27
C GLY A 75 -3.60 -3.86 -5.59
N ALA A 76 -4.24 -4.68 -6.43
CA ALA A 76 -4.75 -4.27 -7.74
C ALA A 76 -5.75 -3.12 -7.65
N ILE A 77 -6.64 -3.15 -6.66
CA ILE A 77 -7.64 -2.10 -6.43
C ILE A 77 -6.99 -0.74 -6.12
N PRO A 78 -6.11 -0.59 -5.10
CA PRO A 78 -5.47 0.70 -4.83
C PRO A 78 -4.60 1.20 -5.98
N MET A 79 -3.93 0.32 -6.73
CA MET A 79 -3.19 0.72 -7.94
C MET A 79 -4.13 1.24 -9.03
N ALA A 80 -5.27 0.58 -9.26
CA ALA A 80 -6.26 1.04 -10.24
C ALA A 80 -6.92 2.36 -9.83
N ILE A 81 -7.22 2.57 -8.54
CA ILE A 81 -7.70 3.85 -8.03
C ILE A 81 -6.69 4.95 -8.34
N PHE A 82 -5.40 4.72 -8.08
CA PHE A 82 -4.36 5.66 -8.43
C PHE A 82 -4.28 5.93 -9.95
N ASP A 83 -4.38 4.89 -10.78
CA ASP A 83 -4.34 5.03 -12.24
C ASP A 83 -5.56 5.75 -12.83
N ILE A 84 -6.73 5.60 -12.23
CA ILE A 84 -7.92 6.38 -12.59
C ILE A 84 -7.76 7.81 -12.08
N ALA A 85 -7.25 8.01 -10.86
CA ALA A 85 -7.00 9.33 -10.28
C ALA A 85 -6.05 10.15 -11.17
N ARG A 86 -5.04 9.52 -11.77
CA ARG A 86 -4.12 10.13 -12.76
C ARG A 86 -4.81 10.77 -13.96
N LYS A 87 -6.00 10.30 -14.32
CA LYS A 87 -6.78 10.81 -15.46
C LYS A 87 -7.74 11.94 -15.05
N GLN A 88 -7.84 12.27 -13.77
CA GLN A 88 -8.75 13.28 -13.25
C GLN A 88 -8.12 14.67 -13.26
N ALA A 89 -8.95 15.71 -13.33
CA ALA A 89 -8.50 17.11 -13.38
C ALA A 89 -7.74 17.57 -12.12
N PHE A 90 -7.92 16.88 -10.98
CA PHE A 90 -7.22 17.20 -9.74
C PHE A 90 -5.80 16.64 -9.69
N TYR A 91 -5.41 15.76 -10.62
CA TYR A 91 -4.13 15.07 -10.54
C TYR A 91 -2.96 16.05 -10.70
N LYS A 92 -2.11 16.09 -9.68
CA LYS A 92 -0.89 16.90 -9.60
C LYS A 92 0.18 16.10 -8.85
N PRO A 93 1.48 16.45 -8.99
CA PRO A 93 2.56 15.77 -8.27
C PRO A 93 2.33 15.67 -6.75
N ASP A 94 1.86 16.76 -6.12
CA ASP A 94 1.49 16.77 -4.70
C ASP A 94 0.39 15.75 -4.34
N VAL A 95 -0.54 15.48 -5.25
CA VAL A 95 -1.61 14.49 -5.02
C VAL A 95 -1.02 13.08 -5.09
N ALA A 96 -0.14 12.82 -6.05
CA ALA A 96 0.54 11.53 -6.14
C ALA A 96 1.45 11.27 -4.94
N GLU A 97 2.16 12.29 -4.44
CA GLU A 97 2.90 12.17 -3.17
C GLU A 97 1.99 11.81 -2.00
N ARG A 98 0.80 12.41 -1.89
CA ARG A 98 -0.17 12.04 -0.84
C ARG A 98 -0.60 10.58 -0.96
N PHE A 99 -0.81 10.06 -2.17
CA PHE A 99 -1.06 8.62 -2.37
C PHE A 99 0.11 7.78 -1.85
N PHE A 100 1.34 8.14 -2.20
CA PHE A 100 2.54 7.45 -1.74
C PHE A 100 2.63 7.40 -0.20
N LEU A 101 2.47 8.57 0.45
CA LEU A 101 2.52 8.69 1.90
C LEU A 101 1.36 7.96 2.61
N MET A 102 0.16 8.02 2.03
CA MET A 102 -1.01 7.27 2.51
C MET A 102 -0.75 5.77 2.44
N PHE A 103 -0.24 5.24 1.33
CA PHE A 103 0.05 3.81 1.23
C PHE A 103 1.14 3.37 2.22
N ALA A 104 2.09 4.25 2.53
CA ALA A 104 3.13 4.01 3.52
C ALA A 104 2.60 3.91 4.97
N THR A 105 1.36 4.30 5.27
CA THR A 105 0.78 4.09 6.62
C THR A 105 0.38 2.63 6.86
N PHE A 106 0.16 1.85 5.80
CA PHE A 106 -0.28 0.45 5.88
C PHE A 106 0.89 -0.53 6.07
N ARG A 107 1.73 -0.27 7.08
CA ARG A 107 3.00 -0.97 7.36
C ARG A 107 2.87 -2.49 7.51
N GLN A 108 1.68 -2.97 7.90
CA GLN A 108 1.42 -4.39 8.16
C GLN A 108 1.06 -5.19 6.90
N LEU A 109 0.82 -4.52 5.76
CA LEU A 109 0.42 -5.19 4.54
C LEU A 109 1.65 -5.47 3.64
N PRO A 110 1.94 -6.73 3.29
CA PRO A 110 3.13 -7.07 2.50
C PRO A 110 3.11 -6.47 1.09
N VAL A 111 1.93 -6.04 0.62
CA VAL A 111 1.74 -5.45 -0.70
C VAL A 111 2.05 -3.96 -0.77
N TYR A 112 2.20 -3.28 0.37
CA TYR A 112 2.46 -1.82 0.38
C TYR A 112 3.69 -1.42 -0.46
N PRO A 113 4.84 -2.14 -0.46
CA PRO A 113 6.02 -1.70 -1.21
C PRO A 113 5.74 -1.70 -2.72
N ARG A 114 4.95 -2.67 -3.21
CA ARG A 114 4.55 -2.76 -4.62
C ARG A 114 3.68 -1.56 -5.00
N ILE A 115 2.70 -1.20 -4.17
CA ILE A 115 1.80 -0.08 -4.44
C ILE A 115 2.56 1.26 -4.37
N ALA A 116 3.40 1.44 -3.34
CA ALA A 116 4.22 2.64 -3.19
C ALA A 116 5.19 2.81 -4.37
N GLN A 117 5.80 1.71 -4.85
CA GLN A 117 6.64 1.73 -6.03
C GLN A 117 5.86 2.12 -7.29
N HIS A 118 4.63 1.60 -7.49
CA HIS A 118 3.78 1.97 -8.62
C HIS A 118 3.51 3.49 -8.68
N VAL A 119 3.27 4.11 -7.53
CA VAL A 119 3.10 5.57 -7.44
C VAL A 119 4.40 6.31 -7.75
N LEU A 120 5.53 5.83 -7.20
CA LEU A 120 6.84 6.44 -7.40
C LEU A 120 7.31 6.34 -8.85
N ASP A 121 7.08 5.22 -9.52
CA ASP A 121 7.37 5.02 -10.94
C ASP A 121 6.58 6.00 -11.82
N ALA A 122 5.31 6.24 -11.46
CA ALA A 122 4.48 7.22 -12.15
C ALA A 122 4.98 8.66 -11.95
N LEU A 123 5.40 9.02 -10.74
CA LEU A 123 5.96 10.33 -10.41
C LEU A 123 7.30 10.58 -11.11
N THR A 124 8.22 9.63 -11.03
CA THR A 124 9.55 9.72 -11.67
C THR A 124 9.46 9.80 -13.19
N SER A 125 8.47 9.12 -13.80
CA SER A 125 8.27 9.17 -15.25
C SER A 125 7.65 10.48 -15.74
N GLN A 126 6.69 11.05 -14.99
CA GLN A 126 5.91 12.22 -15.43
C GLN A 126 6.51 13.54 -14.96
N CYS A 127 7.08 13.56 -13.75
CA CYS A 127 7.50 14.76 -13.04
C CYS A 127 8.85 14.54 -12.32
N PRO A 128 9.93 14.16 -13.03
CA PRO A 128 11.19 13.71 -12.43
C PRO A 128 11.91 14.74 -11.54
N ARG A 129 11.71 16.04 -11.81
CA ARG A 129 12.34 17.14 -11.05
C ARG A 129 11.38 17.84 -10.08
N ASP A 130 10.16 17.36 -9.94
CA ASP A 130 9.19 17.98 -9.04
C ASP A 130 9.56 17.70 -7.57
N PRO A 131 9.43 18.69 -6.66
CA PRO A 131 9.72 18.48 -5.23
C PRO A 131 8.90 17.36 -4.59
N ALA A 132 7.69 17.07 -5.09
CA ALA A 132 6.88 15.94 -4.62
C ALA A 132 7.53 14.59 -4.97
N THR A 133 8.06 14.46 -6.19
CA THR A 133 8.82 13.27 -6.63
C THR A 133 10.10 13.11 -5.81
N ALA A 134 10.85 14.20 -5.64
CA ALA A 134 12.04 14.24 -4.81
C ALA A 134 11.73 13.79 -3.37
N ASN A 135 10.67 14.31 -2.75
CA ASN A 135 10.28 13.92 -1.39
C ASN A 135 9.97 12.42 -1.29
N CYS A 136 9.27 11.85 -2.28
CA CYS A 136 8.98 10.42 -2.30
C CYS A 136 10.25 9.57 -2.46
N LEU A 137 11.21 9.99 -3.31
CA LEU A 137 12.49 9.30 -3.50
C LEU A 137 13.35 9.29 -2.23
N VAL A 138 13.40 10.43 -1.52
CA VAL A 138 14.09 10.57 -0.23
C VAL A 138 13.46 9.66 0.81
N ARG A 139 12.12 9.68 0.91
CA ARG A 139 11.39 8.92 1.94
C ARG A 139 11.22 7.44 1.61
N GLN A 140 11.50 6.99 0.39
CA GLN A 140 11.31 5.58 -0.01
C GLN A 140 11.94 4.55 0.94
N PRO A 141 13.19 4.71 1.44
CA PRO A 141 13.81 3.71 2.33
C PRO A 141 13.18 3.61 3.72
N ILE A 142 12.43 4.63 4.13
CA ILE A 142 11.81 4.76 5.45
C ILE A 142 10.28 4.77 5.39
N ALA A 143 9.71 4.83 4.18
CA ALA A 143 8.29 4.73 3.96
C ALA A 143 7.81 3.35 4.41
N GLY A 144 6.75 3.30 5.22
CA GLY A 144 6.27 2.03 5.77
C GLY A 144 7.04 1.54 7.00
N VAL A 145 8.08 2.25 7.44
CA VAL A 145 8.86 1.88 8.63
C VAL A 145 8.39 2.68 9.84
N SER A 146 8.39 2.07 11.02
CA SER A 146 8.08 2.77 12.27
C SER A 146 9.37 3.41 12.82
N PRO A 147 9.36 4.68 13.26
CA PRO A 147 10.51 5.31 13.90
C PRO A 147 11.03 4.58 15.14
N LEU A 148 10.22 3.69 15.71
CA LEU A 148 10.52 2.92 16.93
C LEU A 148 11.15 1.53 16.64
N THR A 149 11.46 1.21 15.38
CA THR A 149 12.09 -0.07 15.01
C THR A 149 13.54 0.12 14.55
N ALA A 150 14.34 -0.95 14.64
CA ALA A 150 15.74 -0.94 14.21
C ALA A 150 15.91 -0.71 12.69
N ASP A 151 14.87 -0.93 11.90
CA ASP A 151 14.88 -0.67 10.46
C ASP A 151 14.88 0.83 10.14
N PHE A 152 14.35 1.68 11.02
CA PHE A 152 14.26 3.12 10.76
C PHE A 152 15.63 3.80 10.70
N PRO A 153 16.56 3.62 11.67
CA PRO A 153 17.92 4.12 11.54
C PRO A 153 18.65 3.63 10.29
N ARG A 154 18.37 2.39 9.85
CA ARG A 154 18.97 1.83 8.64
C ARG A 154 18.45 2.55 7.39
N GLY A 155 17.14 2.70 7.27
CA GLY A 155 16.53 3.46 6.17
C GLY A 155 16.96 4.93 6.18
N LEU A 156 17.13 5.55 7.35
CA LEU A 156 17.56 6.93 7.48
C LEU A 156 18.96 7.16 6.88
N ARG A 157 19.88 6.21 7.05
CA ARG A 157 21.22 6.26 6.41
C ARG A 157 21.16 6.23 4.89
N GLU A 158 20.11 5.65 4.32
CA GLU A 158 19.88 5.66 2.87
C GLU A 158 19.11 6.90 2.42
N ALA A 159 18.22 7.42 3.26
CA ALA A 159 17.39 8.59 2.98
C ALA A 159 18.20 9.90 2.99
N LEU A 160 19.14 10.07 3.94
CA LEU A 160 19.90 11.32 4.07
C LEU A 160 20.80 11.63 2.86
N PRO A 161 21.58 10.69 2.29
CA PRO A 161 22.33 10.97 1.06
C PRO A 161 21.40 11.28 -0.12
N ARG A 162 20.25 10.59 -0.21
CA ARG A 162 19.24 10.88 -1.24
C ARG A 162 18.67 12.28 -1.09
N LEU A 163 18.52 12.80 0.13
CA LEU A 163 18.07 14.17 0.36
C LEU A 163 19.03 15.17 -0.27
N GLU A 164 20.34 15.03 -0.04
CA GLU A 164 21.36 15.88 -0.65
C GLU A 164 21.30 15.82 -2.19
N GLU A 165 21.23 14.62 -2.76
CA GLU A 165 21.11 14.43 -4.21
C GLU A 165 19.84 15.08 -4.78
N GLN A 166 18.71 14.91 -4.10
CA GLN A 166 17.43 15.46 -4.54
C GLN A 166 17.32 16.97 -4.34
N LEU A 167 17.95 17.54 -3.32
CA LEU A 167 18.07 19.00 -3.14
C LEU A 167 18.82 19.66 -4.30
N ALA A 168 19.83 18.97 -4.86
CA ALA A 168 20.56 19.43 -6.02
C ALA A 168 19.80 19.23 -7.36
N ALA A 169 18.97 18.20 -7.45
CA ALA A 169 18.28 17.81 -8.69
C ALA A 169 16.87 18.41 -8.85
N THR A 170 16.23 18.81 -7.76
CA THR A 170 14.84 19.29 -7.77
C THR A 170 14.71 20.67 -8.41
N SER A 171 13.53 20.93 -8.97
CA SER A 171 13.16 22.21 -9.58
C SER A 171 12.88 23.31 -8.55
N ASP A 172 12.45 22.93 -7.34
CA ASP A 172 12.15 23.87 -6.25
C ASP A 172 12.71 23.34 -4.93
N ARG A 173 13.91 23.83 -4.60
CA ARG A 173 14.64 23.46 -3.38
C ARG A 173 13.86 23.89 -2.13
N ALA A 174 13.25 25.07 -2.13
CA ALA A 174 12.55 25.60 -0.96
C ALA A 174 11.31 24.77 -0.60
N VAL A 175 10.58 24.30 -1.61
CA VAL A 175 9.42 23.42 -1.39
C VAL A 175 9.87 22.05 -0.87
N LEU A 176 10.97 21.48 -1.39
CA LEU A 176 11.50 20.22 -0.88
C LEU A 176 11.96 20.36 0.57
N VAL A 177 12.73 21.41 0.91
CA VAL A 177 13.16 21.70 2.30
C VAL A 177 11.95 21.75 3.23
N LYS A 178 10.92 22.53 2.90
CA LYS A 178 9.71 22.63 3.72
C LYS A 178 9.00 21.29 3.92
N LYS A 179 8.91 20.45 2.88
CA LYS A 179 8.34 19.10 2.98
C LYS A 179 9.19 18.21 3.89
N THR A 180 10.50 18.29 3.79
CA THR A 180 11.45 17.55 4.63
C THR A 180 11.37 18.01 6.09
N GLU A 181 11.31 19.31 6.37
CA GLU A 181 11.14 19.83 7.72
C GLU A 181 9.84 19.33 8.36
N THR A 182 8.73 19.38 7.61
CA THR A 182 7.43 18.88 8.08
C THR A 182 7.53 17.39 8.46
N TRP A 183 8.20 16.59 7.63
CA TRP A 183 8.42 15.18 7.93
C TRP A 183 9.32 14.97 9.16
N ILE A 184 10.40 15.75 9.31
CA ILE A 184 11.27 15.69 10.49
C ILE A 184 10.47 16.02 11.75
N ASP A 185 9.65 17.06 11.72
CA ASP A 185 8.80 17.47 12.85
C ASP A 185 7.79 16.38 13.23
N GLU A 186 7.18 15.72 12.25
CA GLU A 186 6.32 14.54 12.48
C GLU A 186 7.09 13.40 13.17
N CYS A 187 8.35 13.17 12.80
CA CYS A 187 9.18 12.15 13.44
C CYS A 187 9.57 12.53 14.88
N LEU A 188 9.98 13.78 15.11
CA LEU A 188 10.36 14.29 16.43
C LEU A 188 9.19 14.31 17.42
N ALA A 189 7.96 14.44 16.93
CA ALA A 189 6.75 14.35 17.74
C ALA A 189 6.44 12.93 18.24
N VAL A 190 7.13 11.89 17.76
CA VAL A 190 6.92 10.51 18.20
C VAL A 190 7.52 10.29 19.59
N GLU A 191 6.67 9.95 20.55
CA GLU A 191 7.11 9.57 21.90
C GLU A 191 7.97 8.29 21.87
N GLY A 192 9.04 8.27 22.65
CA GLY A 192 9.96 7.12 22.73
C GLY A 192 10.95 7.02 21.57
N LEU A 193 11.06 8.05 20.72
CA LEU A 193 12.12 8.12 19.72
C LEU A 193 13.50 8.17 20.40
N ASP A 194 14.45 7.39 19.86
CA ASP A 194 15.82 7.33 20.36
C ASP A 194 16.53 8.69 20.28
N GLU A 195 17.30 9.03 21.33
CA GLU A 195 17.96 10.34 21.46
C GLU A 195 19.02 10.58 20.38
N ALA A 196 19.72 9.55 19.90
CA ALA A 196 20.67 9.71 18.81
C ALA A 196 19.93 9.97 17.48
N ILE A 197 18.78 9.33 17.25
CA ILE A 197 17.93 9.62 16.09
C ILE A 197 17.40 11.06 16.15
N LYS A 198 16.91 11.52 17.31
CA LYS A 198 16.47 12.91 17.49
C LYS A 198 17.58 13.90 17.15
N THR A 199 18.77 13.69 17.70
CA THR A 199 19.94 14.55 17.45
C THR A 199 20.27 14.63 15.96
N VAL A 200 20.24 13.50 15.25
CA VAL A 200 20.49 13.47 13.80
C VAL A 200 19.42 14.25 13.04
N LEU A 201 18.14 14.05 13.36
CA LEU A 201 17.03 14.74 12.68
C LEU A 201 17.05 16.25 12.94
N GLU A 202 17.33 16.68 14.17
CA GLU A 202 17.49 18.10 14.51
C GLU A 202 18.67 18.74 13.79
N HIS A 203 19.82 18.05 13.73
CA HIS A 203 20.98 18.51 12.98
C HIS A 203 20.68 18.62 11.48
N THR A 204 20.00 17.62 10.90
CA THR A 204 19.55 17.68 9.50
C THR A 204 18.64 18.88 9.28
N LYS A 205 17.68 19.15 10.18
CA LYS A 205 16.80 20.32 10.09
C LYS A 205 17.58 21.64 10.14
N SER A 206 18.57 21.78 11.01
CA SER A 206 19.44 22.98 11.07
C SER A 206 20.19 23.19 9.76
N SER A 207 20.82 22.13 9.24
CA SER A 207 21.61 22.18 7.99
C SER A 207 20.77 22.63 6.79
N LEU A 208 19.50 22.19 6.72
CA LEU A 208 18.61 22.59 5.63
C LEU A 208 18.29 24.10 5.64
N ASN A 209 18.20 24.69 6.83
CA ASN A 209 17.91 26.11 7.02
C ASN A 209 19.13 26.99 6.76
N GLU A 210 20.32 26.55 7.19
CA GLU A 210 21.58 27.27 6.92
C GLU A 210 21.90 27.37 5.43
N GLU A 211 21.57 26.35 4.64
CA GLU A 211 21.76 26.37 3.20
C GLU A 211 20.64 27.07 2.43
N ALA A 212 19.55 27.46 3.09
CA ALA A 212 18.45 28.22 2.49
C ALA A 212 18.64 29.75 2.59
N GLU A 213 19.53 30.21 3.48
CA GLU A 213 19.99 31.60 3.61
C GLU A 213 21.12 31.94 2.63
#